data_AF-A8YE95-F1
#
_entry.id   AF-A8YE95-F1
#
_cell.length_a   1.000
_cell.length_b   1.000
_cell.length_c   1.000
_cell.angle_alpha   90.00
_cell.angle_beta   90.00
_cell.angle_gamma   90.00
#
_symmetry.space_group_name_H-M   'P 1'
#
loop_
_entity.id
_entity.type
_entity.pdbx_description
1 polymer ?
#
loop_
_entity_poly.entity_id
_entity_poly.type
_entity_poly.pdbx_seq_one_letter_code
_entity_poly.pdbx_strand_id
1 'polypeptide(L)' 'MVLTPLGFGSRMVVTGDVTQTDLLQPQESGLIAAQKILKSVEGIAFSYLSPMWCVIP' A
#
# COMPACT_ATOMS: atom_id res chain seq x y z
N MET A 1 -3.37 -5.00 8.97
CA MET A 1 -2.61 -4.22 9.98
C MET A 1 -1.21 -4.81 10.08
N VAL A 2 -0.16 -3.99 10.19
CA VAL A 2 1.24 -4.45 10.32
C VAL A 2 1.83 -3.79 11.57
N LEU A 3 2.38 -4.60 12.49
CA LEU A 3 3.07 -4.14 13.69
C LEU A 3 4.37 -4.92 13.80
N THR A 4 5.50 -4.28 13.53
CA THR A 4 6.81 -4.95 13.53
C THR A 4 7.87 -3.95 13.98
N PRO A 5 8.71 -4.30 14.98
CA PRO A 5 9.87 -3.48 15.34
C PRO A 5 10.82 -3.39 14.15
N LEU A 6 11.22 -2.18 13.78
CA LEU A 6 12.23 -1.93 12.76
C LEU A 6 13.54 -1.54 13.42
N GLY A 7 14.60 -2.29 13.13
CA GLY A 7 15.97 -1.99 13.59
C GLY A 7 16.67 -0.97 12.69
N PHE A 8 17.83 -0.48 13.13
CA PHE A 8 18.67 0.40 12.31
C PHE A 8 19.07 -0.25 10.99
N GLY A 9 19.03 0.52 9.89
CA GLY A 9 19.36 0.06 8.54
C GLY A 9 18.32 -0.86 7.88
N SER A 10 17.23 -1.19 8.58
CA SER A 10 16.16 -2.01 8.01
C SER A 10 15.26 -1.19 7.05
N ARG A 11 14.60 -1.90 6.12
CA ARG A 11 13.60 -1.34 5.21
C ARG A 11 12.38 -2.26 5.23
N MET A 12 11.20 -1.68 5.09
CA MET A 12 9.93 -2.41 5.00
C MET A 12 9.25 -2.06 3.67
N VAL A 13 8.62 -3.07 3.06
CA VAL A 13 7.76 -2.89 1.90
C VAL A 13 6.40 -3.48 2.26
N VAL A 14 5.34 -2.68 2.08
CA VAL A 14 3.95 -3.13 2.24
C VAL A 14 3.33 -3.17 0.85
N THR A 15 2.86 -4.34 0.44
CA THR A 15 2.19 -4.57 -0.84
C THR A 15 0.71 -4.84 -0.62
N GLY A 16 -0.13 -4.43 -1.57
CA GLY A 16 -1.54 -4.80 -1.57
C GLY A 16 -2.27 -4.23 -2.77
N ASP A 17 -3.48 -4.74 -3.02
CA ASP A 17 -4.38 -4.24 -4.06
C ASP A 17 -5.31 -3.19 -3.45
N VAL A 18 -5.28 -1.98 -4.00
CA VAL A 18 -6.09 -0.86 -3.53
C VAL A 18 -7.59 -1.09 -3.75
N THR A 19 -7.95 -1.93 -4.73
CA THR A 19 -9.35 -2.22 -5.11
C THR A 19 -9.99 -3.25 -4.18
N GLN A 20 -9.19 -4.00 -3.43
CA GLN A 20 -9.69 -5.01 -2.51
C GLN A 20 -10.10 -4.38 -1.18
N THR A 21 -11.42 -4.23 -1.00
CA THR A 21 -12.04 -3.81 0.26
C THR A 21 -12.99 -4.90 0.74
N ASP A 22 -12.51 -5.78 1.63
CA ASP A 22 -13.30 -6.91 2.16
C ASP A 22 -14.20 -6.50 3.35
N LEU A 23 -14.88 -5.35 3.24
CA LEU A 23 -15.70 -4.78 4.31
C LEU A 23 -17.19 -4.96 4.00
N LEU A 24 -17.97 -5.30 5.04
CA LEU A 24 -19.44 -5.49 4.97
C LEU A 24 -20.18 -4.23 4.49
N GLN A 25 -19.58 -3.05 4.68
CA GLN A 25 -20.08 -1.77 4.21
C GLN A 25 -19.02 -1.11 3.33
N PRO A 26 -19.42 -0.35 2.30
CA PRO A 26 -18.48 0.39 1.47
C PRO A 26 -17.77 1.43 2.33
N GLN A 27 -16.50 1.17 2.64
CA GLN A 27 -15.61 2.04 3.38
C GLN A 27 -14.33 2.24 2.56
N GLU A 28 -13.69 3.38 2.74
CA GLU A 28 -12.42 3.69 2.09
C GLU A 28 -11.36 2.62 2.43
N SER A 29 -10.61 2.19 1.41
CA SER A 29 -9.52 1.22 1.57
C SER A 29 -8.48 1.73 2.56
N GLY A 30 -8.05 0.86 3.48
CA GLY A 30 -6.97 1.17 4.42
C GLY A 30 -5.66 1.56 3.71
N LEU A 31 -5.41 1.04 2.50
CA LEU A 31 -4.25 1.43 1.69
C LEU A 31 -4.37 2.86 1.15
N ILE A 32 -5.58 3.30 0.78
CA ILE A 32 -5.84 4.69 0.35
C ILE A 32 -5.68 5.63 1.55
N ALA A 33 -6.27 5.28 2.69
CA ALA A 33 -6.14 6.06 3.91
C ALA A 33 -4.67 6.19 4.35
N ALA A 34 -3.91 5.09 4.35
CA ALA A 34 -2.49 5.09 4.67
C ALA A 34 -1.68 5.97 3.70
N GLN A 35 -1.95 5.90 2.40
CA GLN A 35 -1.32 6.79 1.40
C GLN A 35 -1.57 8.26 1.73
N LYS A 36 -2.81 8.64 2.04
CA LYS A 36 -3.17 10.02 2.38
C LYS A 36 -2.47 10.53 3.63
N ILE A 37 -2.32 9.68 4.64
CA ILE A 37 -1.68 10.01 5.92
C ILE A 37 -0.16 10.09 5.77
N LEU A 38 0.44 9.14 5.06
CA LEU A 38 1.90 8.97 4.99
C LEU A 38 2.56 9.74 3.83
N LYS A 39 1.78 10.39 2.94
CA LYS A 39 2.30 11.12 1.76
C LYS A 39 3.38 12.18 2.05
N SER A 40 3.42 12.69 3.28
CA SER A 40 4.34 13.77 3.69
C SER A 40 5.41 13.29 4.68
N VAL A 41 5.51 11.98 4.91
CA VAL A 41 6.51 11.40 5.81
C VAL A 41 7.80 11.16 5.04
N GLU A 42 8.89 11.78 5.51
CA GLU A 42 10.21 11.59 4.93
C GLU A 42 10.65 10.11 5.03
N GLY A 43 11.24 9.59 3.96
CA GLY A 43 11.71 8.20 3.89
C GLY A 43 10.66 7.18 3.48
N ILE A 44 9.40 7.58 3.24
CA ILE A 44 8.36 6.72 2.67
C ILE A 44 8.15 7.06 1.19
N ALA A 45 8.06 6.01 0.36
CA ALA A 45 7.76 6.14 -1.07
C ALA A 45 6.65 5.16 -1.47
N PHE A 46 5.85 5.56 -2.47
CA PHE A 46 4.77 4.75 -3.02
C PHE A 46 5.13 4.32 -4.45
N SER A 47 4.94 3.04 -4.75
CA SER A 47 5.14 2.47 -6.09
C SER A 47 3.84 1.83 -6.55
N TYR A 48 3.37 2.21 -7.74
CA TYR A 48 2.14 1.70 -8.34
C TYR A 48 2.49 0.69 -9.42
N LEU A 49 2.07 -0.56 -9.22
CA LEU A 49 2.30 -1.64 -10.17
C LEU A 49 1.04 -1.81 -11.03
N SER A 50 1.17 -1.61 -12.35
CA SER A 50 0.11 -1.92 -13.30
C SER A 50 0.22 -3.37 -13.76
N PRO A 51 -0.89 -4.13 -13.86
CA PRO A 51 -0.85 -5.46 -14.44
C PRO A 51 -0.42 -5.39 -15.91
N MET A 52 0.73 -5.99 -16.23
CA MET A 52 1.31 -6.01 -17.58
C MET A 52 0.87 -7.27 -18.37
N TRP A 53 -0.22 -7.94 -17.97
CA TRP A 53 -0.65 -9.21 -18.58
C TRP A 53 -1.71 -9.06 -19.69
N CYS A 54 -2.13 -7.84 -20.03
CA CYS A 54 -3.12 -7.57 -21.08
C CYS A 54 -2.52 -6.81 -22.29
N VAL A 55 -1.27 -7.10 -22.67
CA VAL A 55 -0.63 -6.53 -23.88
C VAL A 55 0.05 -7.61 -24.74
N ILE A 56 -0.36 -8.87 -24.59
CA ILE A 56 0.02 -9.93 -25.54
C ILE A 56 -1.23 -10.20 -26.38
N PRO A 57 -1.23 -9.86 -27.69
CA PRO A 57 -2.31 -10.23 -28.60
C PRO A 57 -2.40 -11.75 -28.83
#